data_AF-A0A4U1WAX7-F1
#
_entry.id   AF-A0A4U1WAX7-F1
#
_cell.length_a   1.000
_cell.length_b   1.000
_cell.length_c   1.000
_cell.angle_alpha   90.00
_cell.angle_beta   90.00
_cell.angle_gamma   90.00
#
_symmetry.space_group_name_H-M   'P 1'
#
loop_
_entity.id
_entity.type
_entity.pdbx_description
1 polymer ?
#
loop_
_entity_poly.entity_id
_entity_poly.type
_entity_poly.pdbx_seq_one_letter_code
_entity_poly.pdbx_strand_id
1 'polypeptide(L)'
;VNAQPEQSQEDAKDELITCIKTELKIVETKQQSDKATVTLLAEFDSKGMFARKRVKGRNFSYEFGRLSKDVQAELDEAIQSILGKHQ
;
A
#
# COMPACT_ATOMS: atom_id res chain seq x y z
N VAL A 1 55.64 -10.49 -2.07
CA VAL A 1 55.16 -9.50 -1.08
C VAL A 1 53.70 -9.77 -0.80
N ASN A 2 53.37 -9.79 0.48
CA ASN A 2 52.27 -10.48 1.14
C ASN A 2 50.97 -9.66 1.13
N ALA A 3 50.18 -9.71 0.04
CA ALA A 3 48.98 -8.88 -0.16
C ALA A 3 47.64 -9.61 0.12
N GLN A 4 47.67 -10.75 0.81
CA GLN A 4 46.48 -11.59 0.99
C GLN A 4 45.53 -11.23 2.16
N PRO A 5 45.99 -10.72 3.32
CA PRO A 5 45.09 -10.50 4.45
C PRO A 5 44.16 -9.29 4.27
N GLU A 6 44.66 -8.19 3.71
CA GLU A 6 43.89 -6.95 3.54
C GLU A 6 42.82 -7.10 2.46
N GLN A 7 43.15 -7.74 1.34
CA GLN A 7 42.19 -8.01 0.26
C GLN A 7 41.06 -8.94 0.73
N SER A 8 41.39 -9.97 1.51
CA SER A 8 40.38 -10.88 2.09
C SER A 8 39.49 -10.21 3.15
N GLN A 9 39.99 -9.20 3.86
CA GLN A 9 39.18 -8.40 4.79
C GLN A 9 38.27 -7.40 4.07
N GLU A 10 38.72 -6.87 2.93
CA GLU A 10 37.93 -5.97 2.10
C GLU A 10 36.77 -6.72 1.42
N ASP A 11 37.04 -7.91 0.87
CA ASP A 11 36.03 -8.81 0.32
C ASP A 11 34.96 -9.18 1.39
N ALA A 12 35.39 -9.48 2.62
CA ALA A 12 34.47 -9.80 3.72
C ALA A 12 33.59 -8.60 4.14
N LYS A 13 34.12 -7.37 4.06
CA LYS A 13 33.34 -6.15 4.30
C LYS A 13 32.30 -5.94 3.22
N ASP A 14 32.67 -6.15 1.96
CA ASP A 14 31.78 -5.98 0.81
C ASP A 14 30.64 -7.02 0.81
N GLU A 15 30.93 -8.26 1.18
CA GLU A 15 29.91 -9.29 1.42
C GLU A 15 28.95 -8.88 2.54
N LEU A 16 29.48 -8.42 3.67
CA LEU A 16 28.65 -7.98 4.79
C LEU A 16 27.76 -6.79 4.41
N ILE A 17 28.31 -5.80 3.69
CA ILE A 17 27.56 -4.65 3.17
C ILE A 17 26.45 -5.12 2.22
N THR A 18 26.73 -6.11 1.37
CA THR A 18 25.74 -6.66 0.43
C THR A 18 24.61 -7.39 1.16
N CYS A 19 24.91 -8.17 2.20
CA CYS A 19 23.91 -8.80 3.05
C CYS A 19 23.02 -7.74 3.73
N ILE A 20 23.62 -6.70 4.31
CA ILE A 20 22.87 -5.61 4.96
C ILE A 20 21.95 -4.90 3.94
N LYS A 21 22.46 -4.55 2.76
CA LYS A 21 21.66 -3.92 1.70
C LYS A 21 20.48 -4.80 1.27
N THR A 22 20.70 -6.11 1.19
CA THR A 22 19.65 -7.07 0.81
C THR A 22 18.54 -7.10 1.86
N GLU A 23 18.89 -7.20 3.14
CA GLU A 23 17.92 -7.17 4.25
C GLU A 23 17.16 -5.85 4.31
N LEU A 24 17.84 -4.70 4.14
CA LEU A 24 17.20 -3.39 4.08
C LEU A 24 16.17 -3.30 2.95
N LYS A 25 16.53 -3.78 1.75
CA LYS A 25 15.61 -3.81 0.60
C LYS A 25 14.38 -4.69 0.83
N ILE A 26 14.56 -5.83 1.52
CA ILE A 26 13.44 -6.71 1.94
C ILE A 26 12.52 -5.97 2.91
N VAL A 27 13.08 -5.27 3.89
CA VAL A 27 12.30 -4.46 4.87
C VAL A 27 11.54 -3.34 4.17
N GLU A 28 12.17 -2.59 3.27
CA GLU A 28 11.52 -1.54 2.48
C GLU A 28 10.37 -2.09 1.63
N THR A 29 10.58 -3.22 0.95
CA THR A 29 9.56 -3.86 0.13
C THR A 29 8.35 -4.31 0.97
N LYS A 30 8.59 -4.87 2.16
CA LYS A 30 7.53 -5.24 3.11
C LYS A 30 6.78 -4.00 3.61
N GLN A 31 7.47 -2.91 3.94
CA GLN A 31 6.83 -1.65 4.33
C GLN A 31 5.98 -1.05 3.21
N GLN A 32 6.44 -1.14 1.96
CA GLN A 32 5.69 -0.66 0.81
C GLN A 32 4.40 -1.47 0.59
N SER A 33 4.42 -2.78 0.86
CA SER A 33 3.22 -3.62 0.86
C SER A 33 2.22 -3.29 1.96
N ASP A 34 2.68 -2.64 3.04
CA ASP A 34 1.84 -2.21 4.17
C ASP A 34 1.19 -0.83 3.96
N LYS A 35 1.66 -0.09 2.95
CA LYS A 35 1.12 1.24 2.61
C LYS A 35 -0.23 1.07 1.92
N ALA A 36 -1.24 1.80 2.40
CA ALA A 36 -2.54 1.79 1.77
C ALA A 36 -2.51 2.51 0.41
N THR A 37 -3.02 1.85 -0.63
CA THR A 37 -3.24 2.47 -1.94
C THR A 37 -4.62 3.13 -1.95
N VAL A 38 -4.69 4.39 -2.38
CA VAL A 38 -5.94 5.15 -2.50
C VAL A 38 -6.18 5.47 -3.97
N THR A 39 -7.38 5.15 -4.46
CA THR A 39 -7.82 5.42 -5.83
C THR A 39 -9.08 6.27 -5.78
N LEU A 40 -9.09 7.42 -6.46
CA LEU A 40 -10.28 8.26 -6.56
C LEU A 40 -11.33 7.57 -7.44
N LEU A 41 -12.58 7.58 -6.98
CA LEU A 41 -13.73 7.07 -7.74
C LEU A 41 -14.49 8.19 -8.44
N ALA A 42 -14.48 9.38 -7.85
CA ALA A 42 -15.06 10.59 -8.41
C ALA A 42 -14.30 11.82 -7.89
N GLU A 43 -14.30 12.86 -8.71
CA GLU A 43 -13.80 14.19 -8.37
C GLU A 43 -14.98 15.11 -8.04
N PHE A 44 -14.78 16.00 -7.06
CA PHE A 44 -15.80 16.94 -6.63
C PHE A 44 -15.14 18.31 -6.42
N ASP A 45 -15.84 19.37 -6.81
CA ASP A 45 -15.35 20.75 -6.66
C ASP A 45 -15.42 21.23 -5.21
N SER A 46 -16.28 20.61 -4.40
CA SER A 46 -16.51 21.01 -3.01
C SER A 46 -15.46 20.43 -2.06
N LYS A 47 -14.84 21.31 -1.28
CA LYS A 47 -13.84 20.93 -0.28
C LYS A 47 -14.42 19.94 0.73
N GLY A 48 -13.76 18.78 0.84
CA GLY A 48 -14.13 17.71 1.76
C GLY A 48 -15.20 16.75 1.22
N MET A 49 -15.68 16.96 -0.01
CA MET A 49 -16.47 15.98 -0.73
C MET A 49 -15.52 15.03 -1.48
N PHE A 50 -15.66 13.73 -1.28
CA PHE A 50 -14.81 12.74 -1.94
C PHE A 50 -15.50 11.38 -2.03
N ALA A 51 -15.09 10.59 -3.00
CA ALA A 51 -15.40 9.17 -3.12
C ALA A 51 -14.12 8.46 -3.55
N ARG A 52 -13.63 7.53 -2.74
CA ARG A 52 -12.35 6.86 -3.00
C ARG A 52 -12.36 5.42 -2.53
N LYS A 53 -11.61 4.58 -3.22
CA LYS A 53 -11.28 3.22 -2.77
C LYS A 53 -9.95 3.25 -2.03
N ARG A 54 -9.89 2.60 -0.87
CA ARG A 54 -8.65 2.38 -0.12
C ARG A 54 -8.37 0.88 -0.04
N VAL A 55 -7.15 0.45 -0.35
CA VAL A 55 -6.71 -0.95 -0.28
C VAL A 55 -5.52 -1.03 0.65
N LYS A 56 -5.59 -1.87 1.70
CA LYS A 56 -4.48 -2.16 2.61
C LYS A 56 -4.41 -3.66 2.89
N GLY A 57 -3.36 -4.31 2.38
CA GLY A 57 -3.23 -5.76 2.46
C GLY A 57 -4.42 -6.46 1.79
N ARG A 58 -5.06 -7.41 2.49
CA ARG A 58 -6.24 -8.14 1.99
C ARG A 58 -7.54 -7.35 2.08
N ASN A 59 -7.54 -6.23 2.80
CA ASN A 59 -8.75 -5.45 3.04
C ASN A 59 -8.84 -4.31 2.03
N PHE A 60 -10.05 -4.07 1.54
CA PHE A 60 -10.39 -2.85 0.82
C PHE A 60 -11.62 -2.19 1.45
N SER A 61 -11.70 -0.88 1.33
CA SER A 61 -12.85 -0.08 1.75
C SER A 61 -13.19 0.97 0.70
N TYR A 62 -14.47 1.33 0.66
CA TYR A 62 -14.96 2.50 -0.06
C TYR A 62 -15.22 3.60 0.97
N GLU A 63 -14.58 4.74 0.78
CA GLU A 63 -14.67 5.88 1.70
C GLU A 63 -15.33 7.06 0.97
N PHE A 64 -16.33 7.64 1.61
CA PHE A 64 -17.08 8.78 1.10
C PHE A 64 -17.05 9.93 2.11
N GLY A 65 -16.95 11.15 1.61
CA GLY A 65 -16.97 12.37 2.41
C GLY A 65 -18.06 13.31 1.92
N ARG A 66 -18.83 13.89 2.86
CA ARG A 66 -19.82 14.95 2.63
C ARG A 66 -20.82 14.68 1.49
N LEU A 67 -21.19 13.42 1.25
CA LEU A 67 -22.30 13.08 0.36
C LEU A 67 -23.65 13.27 1.08
N SER A 68 -24.72 13.49 0.32
CA SER A 68 -26.07 13.62 0.88
C SER A 68 -26.58 12.27 1.40
N LYS A 69 -27.61 12.31 2.26
CA LYS A 69 -28.25 11.09 2.79
C LYS A 69 -28.90 10.26 1.68
N ASP A 70 -29.45 10.91 0.66
CA ASP A 70 -30.09 10.22 -0.46
C ASP A 70 -29.05 9.40 -1.24
N VAL A 71 -27.89 9.99 -1.55
CA VAL A 71 -26.78 9.28 -2.20
C VAL A 71 -26.26 8.13 -1.33
N GLN A 72 -26.18 8.33 -0.01
CA GLN A 72 -25.81 7.25 0.90
C GLN A 72 -26.80 6.08 0.84
N ALA A 73 -28.11 6.35 0.84
CA ALA A 73 -29.13 5.32 0.77
C ALA A 73 -29.05 4.51 -0.54
N GLU A 74 -28.86 5.19 -1.68
CA GLU A 74 -28.68 4.53 -2.98
C GLU A 74 -27.43 3.64 -3.01
N LEU A 75 -26.33 4.11 -2.43
CA LEU A 75 -25.09 3.32 -2.32
C LEU A 75 -25.31 2.07 -1.45
N ASP A 76 -26.02 2.21 -0.32
CA ASP A 76 -26.30 1.11 0.59
C ASP A 76 -27.15 0.02 -0.09
N GLU A 77 -28.21 0.41 -0.79
CA GLU A 77 -29.06 -0.52 -1.57
C GLU A 77 -28.26 -1.24 -2.67
N ALA A 78 -27.44 -0.49 -3.42
CA ALA A 78 -26.61 -1.05 -4.48
C ALA A 78 -25.58 -2.06 -3.92
N ILE A 79 -24.93 -1.73 -2.80
CA ILE A 79 -23.96 -2.62 -2.16
C ILE A 79 -24.65 -3.90 -1.69
N GLN A 80 -25.80 -3.80 -1.02
CA GLN A 80 -26.54 -4.98 -0.56
C GLN A 80 -26.97 -5.87 -1.74
N SER A 81 -27.49 -5.26 -2.81
CA SER A 81 -27.89 -5.97 -4.03
C SER A 81 -26.72 -6.72 -4.69
N ILE A 82 -25.55 -6.10 -4.78
CA ILE A 82 -24.35 -6.73 -5.34
C ILE A 82 -23.87 -7.88 -4.45
N LEU A 83 -23.77 -7.66 -3.14
CA LEU A 83 -23.30 -8.69 -2.22
C LEU A 83 -24.25 -9.88 -2.17
N GLY A 84 -25.56 -9.65 -2.25
CA GLY A 84 -26.56 -10.73 -2.32
C GLY A 84 -26.43 -11.63 -3.56
N LYS A 85 -25.78 -11.17 -4.64
CA LYS A 85 -25.52 -12.00 -5.84
C LYS A 85 -24.29 -12.91 -5.70
N HIS A 86 -23.45 -12.65 -4.70
CA HIS A 86 -22.16 -13.32 -4.51
C HIS A 86 -22.04 -14.03 -3.16
N GLN A 87 -23.15 -14.14 -2.42
CA GLN A 87 -23.28 -14.96 -1.21
C GLN A 87 -23.68 -16.40 -1.52
#